data_AF-A0A7S3NSF4-F1
#
_entry.id   AF-A0A7S3NSF4-F1
#
_cell.length_a   1.000
_cell.length_b   1.000
_cell.length_c   1.000
_cell.angle_alpha   90.00
_cell.angle_beta   90.00
_cell.angle_gamma   90.00
#
_symmetry.space_group_name_H-M   'P 1'
#
loop_
_entity.id
_entity.type
_entity.pdbx_description
1 polymer ?
#
loop_
_entity_poly.entity_id
_entity_poly.type
_entity_poly.pdbx_seq_one_letter_code
_entity_poly.pdbx_strand_id
1 'polypeptide(L)'
;GYGDFLIDDRSLEAFKKGMSKIDDALTREFIYNTILKMVIEGRAPSHVFLDIIRTHISSETNLNILQILSSSLPSILKNYVPEDHYKTEADKTFDFLLNSYLPQAEGDEVIQNAISAIIHVAYNDTQKSILRDWLENKKPFTLKDGERQDIDAVITVSNKHTILKKIATSVELSGQGFKEFVESQLSEDTKNVDLVNRCRLSIEAAAYDKDVKNRFMDELLAAKCERSIWDQRAIAATLMPTCQSEIVLPLVDRFFNEIEVVFKNRLRDERDAIYFALDPTQFASEELLQKYKDLVEKLDPEEQKSLIAKLNESIESLTKMLAAKKLYAETI
;
A
#
# COMPACT_ATOMS: atom_id res chain seq x y z
N GLY A 1 29.53 7.70 -4.75
CA GLY A 1 30.03 7.00 -3.54
C GLY A 1 28.85 6.48 -2.77
N TYR A 2 28.99 5.39 -2.03
CA TYR A 2 27.94 4.89 -1.13
C TYR A 2 28.09 5.60 0.22
N GLY A 3 27.07 6.33 0.65
CA GLY A 3 27.05 7.07 1.91
C GLY A 3 25.62 7.41 2.29
N ASP A 4 25.34 7.46 3.59
CA ASP A 4 24.07 7.91 4.12
C ASP A 4 24.13 9.40 4.41
N PHE A 5 23.21 10.15 3.81
CA PHE A 5 23.15 11.59 3.90
C PHE A 5 21.88 12.01 4.65
N LEU A 6 22.00 13.07 5.44
CA LEU A 6 20.87 13.75 6.06
C LEU A 6 20.77 15.14 5.45
N ILE A 7 19.55 15.54 5.12
CA ILE A 7 19.25 16.86 4.60
C ILE A 7 18.79 17.71 5.78
N ASP A 8 19.46 18.83 6.03
CA ASP A 8 19.04 19.76 7.07
C ASP A 8 17.74 20.48 6.71
N ASP A 9 17.06 21.06 7.70
CA ASP A 9 15.76 21.72 7.53
C ASP A 9 15.79 22.85 6.48
N ARG A 10 16.88 23.61 6.41
CA ARG A 10 17.01 24.71 5.42
C ARG A 10 17.10 24.14 4.01
N SER A 11 17.81 23.04 3.84
CA SER A 11 17.90 22.32 2.57
C SER A 11 16.57 21.67 2.18
N LEU A 12 15.82 21.09 3.13
CA LEU A 12 14.46 20.58 2.89
C LEU A 12 13.52 21.68 2.39
N GLU A 13 13.55 22.85 3.03
CA GLU A 13 12.76 24.01 2.61
C GLU A 13 13.15 24.54 1.23
N ALA A 14 14.43 24.43 0.86
CA ALA A 14 14.88 24.77 -0.49
C ALA A 14 14.34 23.78 -1.52
N PHE A 15 14.38 22.47 -1.24
CA PHE A 15 13.84 21.44 -2.13
C PHE A 15 12.32 21.52 -2.26
N LYS A 16 11.59 21.82 -1.18
CA LYS A 16 10.14 22.08 -1.20
C LYS A 16 9.71 23.19 -2.16
N LYS A 17 10.59 24.15 -2.44
CA LYS A 17 10.33 25.30 -3.33
C LYS A 17 10.91 25.16 -4.72
N GLY A 18 11.81 24.20 -4.91
CA GLY A 18 12.76 24.24 -6.03
C GLY A 18 13.24 22.91 -6.57
N MET A 19 12.70 21.77 -6.13
CA MET A 19 13.16 20.45 -6.60
C MET A 19 13.13 20.35 -8.14
N SER A 20 12.08 20.86 -8.79
CA SER A 20 11.94 20.84 -10.25
C SER A 20 12.91 21.75 -11.01
N LYS A 21 13.69 22.61 -10.32
CA LYS A 21 14.71 23.47 -10.93
C LYS A 21 16.07 22.78 -11.07
N ILE A 22 16.22 21.58 -10.53
CA ILE A 22 17.45 20.79 -10.63
C ILE A 22 17.37 20.04 -11.96
N ASP A 23 18.20 20.40 -12.93
CA ASP A 23 18.14 19.79 -14.28
C ASP A 23 18.52 18.30 -14.29
N ASP A 24 19.51 17.93 -13.46
CA ASP A 24 20.04 16.56 -13.41
C ASP A 24 19.08 15.60 -12.70
N ALA A 25 18.57 14.62 -13.46
CA ALA A 25 17.63 13.64 -12.96
C ALA A 25 18.24 12.74 -11.86
N LEU A 26 19.53 12.39 -11.96
CA LEU A 26 20.19 11.56 -10.95
C LEU A 26 20.26 12.28 -9.60
N THR A 27 20.53 13.59 -9.61
CA THR A 27 20.49 14.43 -8.41
C THR A 27 19.09 14.48 -7.82
N ARG A 28 18.04 14.69 -8.64
CA ARG A 28 16.64 14.67 -8.14
C ARG A 28 16.27 13.33 -7.55
N GLU A 29 16.60 12.22 -8.23
CA GLU A 29 16.36 10.86 -7.75
C GLU A 29 17.04 10.62 -6.39
N PHE A 30 18.31 11.02 -6.26
CA PHE A 30 19.05 10.92 -5.01
C PHE A 30 18.38 11.71 -3.87
N ILE A 31 17.94 12.95 -4.14
CA ILE A 31 17.26 13.78 -3.14
C ILE A 31 15.93 13.15 -2.73
N TYR A 32 15.09 12.73 -3.69
CA TYR A 32 13.82 12.05 -3.39
C TYR A 32 14.02 10.81 -2.51
N ASN A 33 14.99 9.96 -2.86
CA ASN A 33 15.31 8.77 -2.08
C ASN A 33 15.82 9.11 -0.68
N THR A 34 16.63 10.17 -0.55
CA THR A 34 17.14 10.63 0.75
C THR A 34 16.01 11.13 1.64
N ILE A 35 15.09 11.94 1.11
CA ILE A 35 13.94 12.45 1.86
C ILE A 35 13.00 11.30 2.25
N LEU A 36 12.71 10.39 1.31
CA LEU A 36 11.90 9.20 1.59
C LEU A 36 12.52 8.35 2.70
N LYS A 37 13.84 8.12 2.64
CA LYS A 37 14.58 7.40 3.69
C LYS A 37 14.50 8.14 5.04
N MET A 38 14.64 9.46 5.06
CA MET A 38 14.48 10.24 6.29
C MET A 38 13.07 10.09 6.89
N VAL A 39 12.01 10.05 6.08
CA VAL A 39 10.64 9.76 6.57
C VAL A 39 10.56 8.34 7.14
N ILE A 40 11.06 7.36 6.40
CA ILE A 40 11.06 5.95 6.80
C ILE A 40 11.86 5.72 8.09
N GLU A 41 12.91 6.48 8.33
CA GLU A 41 13.76 6.40 9.53
C GLU A 41 13.24 7.22 10.71
N GLY A 42 12.09 7.91 10.56
CA GLY A 42 11.58 8.80 11.60
C GLY A 42 12.50 9.99 11.87
N ARG A 43 13.13 10.53 10.81
CA ARG A 43 14.02 11.71 10.83
C ARG A 43 13.43 12.91 10.10
N ALA A 44 12.33 12.72 9.37
CA ALA A 44 11.53 13.78 8.78
C ALA A 44 10.04 13.43 8.90
N PRO A 45 9.14 14.42 9.06
CA PRO A 45 7.71 14.16 9.07
C PRO A 45 7.22 13.82 7.65
N SER A 46 6.25 12.90 7.55
CA SER A 46 5.77 12.41 6.25
C SER A 46 5.12 13.48 5.37
N HIS A 47 4.54 14.54 5.94
CA HIS A 47 3.97 15.64 5.15
C HIS A 47 5.02 16.38 4.30
N VAL A 48 6.30 16.43 4.73
CA VAL A 48 7.36 17.07 3.94
C VAL A 48 7.52 16.36 2.60
N PHE A 49 7.56 15.02 2.60
CA PHE A 49 7.65 14.25 1.37
C PHE A 49 6.40 14.39 0.51
N LEU A 50 5.22 14.34 1.12
CA LEU A 50 3.94 14.50 0.41
C LEU A 50 3.82 15.90 -0.24
N ASP A 51 4.24 16.95 0.45
CA ASP A 51 4.25 18.32 -0.07
C ASP A 51 5.21 18.49 -1.26
N ILE A 52 6.40 17.91 -1.18
CA ILE A 52 7.38 17.96 -2.28
C ILE A 52 6.81 17.25 -3.50
N ILE A 53 6.21 16.07 -3.34
CA ILE A 53 5.55 15.36 -4.45
C ILE A 53 4.45 16.23 -5.07
N ARG A 54 3.52 16.73 -4.26
CA ARG A 54 2.40 17.57 -4.74
C ARG A 54 2.88 18.82 -5.48
N THR A 55 4.03 19.36 -5.07
CA THR A 55 4.58 20.58 -5.68
C THR A 55 5.31 20.30 -7.00
N HIS A 56 6.00 19.16 -7.11
CA HIS A 56 6.99 18.96 -8.18
C HIS A 56 6.73 17.79 -9.13
N ILE A 57 5.86 16.83 -8.80
CA ILE A 57 5.65 15.64 -9.63
C ILE A 57 5.12 15.96 -11.03
N SER A 58 4.29 17.01 -11.18
CA SER A 58 3.79 17.44 -12.50
C SER A 58 4.88 17.98 -13.43
N SER A 59 6.07 18.31 -12.91
CA SER A 59 7.22 18.70 -13.73
C SER A 59 8.23 17.58 -13.93
N GLU A 60 8.01 16.41 -13.32
CA GLU A 60 8.93 15.28 -13.42
C GLU A 60 8.60 14.44 -14.65
N THR A 61 9.62 14.16 -15.45
CA THR A 61 9.52 13.36 -16.69
C THR A 61 10.36 12.09 -16.63
N ASN A 62 11.25 11.97 -15.63
CA ASN A 62 12.04 10.78 -15.44
C ASN A 62 11.19 9.64 -14.85
N LEU A 63 11.00 8.58 -15.63
CA LEU A 63 10.15 7.46 -15.25
C LEU A 63 10.62 6.70 -14.02
N ASN A 64 11.93 6.61 -13.77
CA ASN A 64 12.44 5.93 -12.56
C ASN A 64 12.01 6.70 -11.32
N ILE A 65 12.14 8.03 -11.35
CA ILE A 65 11.66 8.89 -10.26
C ILE A 65 10.15 8.72 -10.09
N LEU A 66 9.37 8.85 -11.16
CA LEU A 66 7.91 8.69 -11.10
C LEU A 66 7.48 7.33 -10.55
N GLN A 67 8.18 6.25 -10.88
CA GLN A 67 7.91 4.91 -10.33
C GLN A 67 8.20 4.86 -8.82
N ILE A 68 9.31 5.43 -8.35
CA ILE A 68 9.65 5.50 -6.92
C ILE A 68 8.60 6.32 -6.16
N LEU A 69 8.23 7.49 -6.67
CA LEU A 69 7.24 8.37 -6.02
C LEU A 69 5.87 7.68 -5.95
N SER A 70 5.37 7.17 -7.08
CA SER A 70 4.04 6.54 -7.14
C SER A 70 3.96 5.25 -6.32
N SER A 71 5.03 4.47 -6.24
CA SER A 71 5.06 3.24 -5.42
C SER A 71 5.21 3.52 -3.92
N SER A 72 5.85 4.63 -3.54
CA SER A 72 6.04 4.99 -2.13
C SER A 72 4.82 5.68 -1.51
N LEU A 73 4.05 6.47 -2.29
CA LEU A 73 2.89 7.22 -1.81
C LEU A 73 1.91 6.40 -0.95
N PRO A 74 1.42 5.21 -1.38
CA PRO A 74 0.48 4.43 -0.58
C PRO A 74 1.08 3.97 0.76
N SER A 75 2.36 3.61 0.76
CA SER A 75 3.08 3.19 1.97
C SER A 75 3.28 4.36 2.93
N ILE A 76 3.65 5.54 2.41
CA ILE A 76 3.83 6.74 3.21
C ILE A 76 2.52 7.16 3.89
N LEU A 77 1.43 7.24 3.11
CA LEU A 77 0.11 7.55 3.64
C LEU A 77 -0.31 6.53 4.71
N LYS A 78 -0.23 5.23 4.41
CA LYS A 78 -0.73 4.18 5.30
C LYS A 78 0.07 4.06 6.60
N ASN A 79 1.40 4.14 6.52
CA ASN A 79 2.27 3.71 7.61
C ASN A 79 2.90 4.88 8.40
N TYR A 80 3.02 6.06 7.79
CA TYR A 80 3.81 7.19 8.35
C TYR A 80 2.99 8.46 8.57
N VAL A 81 1.72 8.50 8.18
CA VAL A 81 0.78 9.57 8.56
C VAL A 81 0.02 9.15 9.83
N PRO A 82 -0.12 10.03 10.84
CA PRO A 82 -0.97 9.78 12.00
C PRO A 82 -2.43 9.48 11.63
N GLU A 83 -3.10 8.64 12.43
CA GLU A 83 -4.45 8.15 12.12
C GLU A 83 -5.50 9.27 12.00
N ASP A 84 -5.40 10.29 12.86
CA ASP A 84 -6.26 11.46 12.88
C ASP A 84 -6.09 12.37 11.65
N HIS A 85 -4.94 12.29 10.97
CA HIS A 85 -4.63 13.05 9.76
C HIS A 85 -4.72 12.22 8.47
N TYR A 86 -4.79 10.89 8.58
CA TYR A 86 -4.73 9.97 7.44
C TYR A 86 -5.79 10.29 6.39
N LYS A 87 -7.06 10.42 6.79
CA LYS A 87 -8.17 10.66 5.85
C LYS A 87 -7.95 11.94 5.05
N THR A 88 -7.60 13.02 5.75
CA THR A 88 -7.34 14.33 5.14
C THR A 88 -6.17 14.28 4.16
N GLU A 89 -5.04 13.66 4.52
CA GLU A 89 -3.89 13.56 3.61
C GLU A 89 -4.13 12.60 2.44
N ALA A 90 -4.86 11.51 2.66
CA ALA A 90 -5.23 10.58 1.60
C ALA A 90 -6.19 11.23 0.59
N ASP A 91 -7.20 11.98 1.05
CA ASP A 91 -8.11 12.75 0.19
C ASP A 91 -7.35 13.81 -0.62
N LYS A 92 -6.55 14.65 0.04
CA LYS A 92 -5.70 15.64 -0.65
C LYS A 92 -4.81 15.00 -1.72
N THR A 93 -4.22 13.85 -1.42
CA THR A 93 -3.31 13.15 -2.33
C THR A 93 -4.07 12.56 -3.52
N PHE A 94 -5.20 11.90 -3.28
CA PHE A 94 -6.05 11.37 -4.35
C PHE A 94 -6.56 12.49 -5.25
N ASP A 95 -7.11 13.57 -4.68
CA ASP A 95 -7.66 14.70 -5.42
C ASP A 95 -6.59 15.42 -6.24
N PHE A 96 -5.39 15.62 -5.66
CA PHE A 96 -4.26 16.16 -6.40
C PHE A 96 -3.88 15.27 -7.59
N LEU A 97 -3.71 13.96 -7.37
CA LEU A 97 -3.31 13.06 -8.44
C LEU A 97 -4.36 13.01 -9.56
N LEU A 98 -5.64 12.94 -9.20
CA LEU A 98 -6.75 12.85 -10.13
C LEU A 98 -6.98 14.16 -10.90
N ASN A 99 -7.03 15.29 -10.20
CA ASN A 99 -7.52 16.55 -10.76
C ASN A 99 -6.41 17.52 -11.17
N SER A 100 -5.19 17.35 -10.65
CA SER A 100 -4.05 18.21 -10.96
C SER A 100 -2.98 17.50 -11.76
N TYR A 101 -2.54 16.30 -11.34
CA TYR A 101 -1.42 15.61 -11.98
C TYR A 101 -1.84 14.89 -13.28
N LEU A 102 -2.84 14.01 -13.23
CA LEU A 102 -3.27 13.22 -14.39
C LEU A 102 -3.65 14.06 -15.63
N PRO A 103 -4.34 15.22 -15.52
CA PRO A 103 -4.60 16.07 -16.69
C PRO A 103 -3.37 16.71 -17.32
N GLN A 104 -2.25 16.78 -16.58
CA GLN A 104 -0.98 17.36 -17.04
C GLN A 104 0.04 16.30 -17.44
N ALA A 105 -0.26 15.02 -17.20
CA ALA A 105 0.63 13.92 -17.55
C ALA A 105 0.72 13.78 -19.08
N GLU A 106 1.94 13.88 -19.61
CA GLU A 106 2.22 13.72 -21.04
C GLU A 106 3.06 12.46 -21.31
N GLY A 107 2.65 11.70 -22.32
CA GLY A 107 3.28 10.44 -22.70
C GLY A 107 2.67 9.23 -21.99
N ASP A 108 2.52 8.13 -22.74
CA ASP A 108 1.79 6.94 -22.31
C ASP A 108 2.31 6.38 -20.97
N GLU A 109 3.62 6.30 -20.78
CA GLU A 109 4.21 5.73 -19.57
C GLU A 109 4.00 6.61 -18.33
N VAL A 110 4.02 7.94 -18.50
CA VAL A 110 3.74 8.90 -17.42
C VAL A 110 2.26 8.85 -17.05
N ILE A 111 1.37 8.83 -18.04
CA ILE A 111 -0.08 8.69 -17.83
C ILE A 111 -0.40 7.37 -17.10
N GLN A 112 0.19 6.25 -17.51
CA GLN A 112 0.01 4.96 -16.84
C GLN A 112 0.55 4.96 -15.40
N ASN A 113 1.67 5.65 -15.15
CA ASN A 113 2.18 5.84 -13.80
C ASN A 113 1.20 6.64 -12.92
N ALA A 114 0.64 7.73 -13.45
CA ALA A 114 -0.36 8.55 -12.76
C ALA A 114 -1.65 7.76 -12.45
N ILE A 115 -2.18 7.02 -13.42
CA ILE A 115 -3.32 6.12 -13.26
C ILE A 115 -3.05 5.10 -12.14
N SER A 116 -1.87 4.47 -12.16
CA SER A 116 -1.47 3.51 -11.13
C SER A 116 -1.43 4.15 -9.74
N ALA A 117 -0.83 5.33 -9.62
CA ALA A 117 -0.76 6.07 -8.35
C ALA A 117 -2.16 6.37 -7.79
N ILE A 118 -3.07 6.89 -8.62
CA ILE A 118 -4.46 7.19 -8.24
C ILE A 118 -5.16 5.94 -7.71
N ILE A 119 -5.06 4.83 -8.46
CA ILE A 119 -5.65 3.56 -8.05
C ILE A 119 -5.10 3.17 -6.68
N HIS A 120 -3.77 3.20 -6.49
CA HIS A 120 -3.13 2.75 -5.27
C HIS A 120 -3.45 3.62 -4.04
N VAL A 121 -3.68 4.93 -4.19
CA VAL A 121 -4.02 5.81 -3.06
C VAL A 121 -5.52 5.86 -2.73
N ALA A 122 -6.40 5.42 -3.63
CA ALA A 122 -7.85 5.40 -3.37
C ALA A 122 -8.19 4.55 -2.13
N TYR A 123 -8.90 5.12 -1.16
CA TYR A 123 -9.16 4.46 0.13
C TYR A 123 -10.64 4.46 0.55
N ASN A 124 -11.40 5.51 0.27
CA ASN A 124 -12.81 5.62 0.63
C ASN A 124 -13.74 5.23 -0.52
N ASP A 125 -15.04 5.17 -0.24
CA ASP A 125 -16.02 4.61 -1.16
C ASP A 125 -16.34 5.57 -2.32
N THR A 126 -16.29 6.88 -2.10
CA THR A 126 -16.39 7.88 -3.18
C THR A 126 -15.27 7.70 -4.21
N GLN A 127 -14.02 7.57 -3.75
CA GLN A 127 -12.85 7.37 -4.62
C GLN A 127 -12.92 6.02 -5.34
N LYS A 128 -13.32 4.95 -4.64
CA LYS A 128 -13.52 3.63 -5.25
C LYS A 128 -14.65 3.64 -6.28
N SER A 129 -15.69 4.44 -6.10
CA SER A 129 -16.76 4.62 -7.10
C SER A 129 -16.20 5.22 -8.39
N ILE A 130 -15.31 6.22 -8.31
CA ILE A 130 -14.62 6.76 -9.49
C ILE A 130 -13.85 5.66 -10.21
N LEU A 131 -13.12 4.80 -9.48
CA LEU A 131 -12.39 3.68 -10.07
C LEU A 131 -13.32 2.62 -10.68
N ARG A 132 -14.49 2.40 -10.09
CA ARG A 132 -15.54 1.52 -10.65
C ARG A 132 -16.04 2.10 -11.98
N ASP A 133 -16.32 3.39 -12.03
CA ASP A 133 -16.76 4.07 -13.25
C ASP A 133 -15.69 3.98 -14.33
N TRP A 134 -14.40 4.05 -13.98
CA TRP A 134 -13.31 3.81 -14.93
C TRP A 134 -13.44 2.44 -15.60
N LEU A 135 -13.72 1.38 -14.83
CA LEU A 135 -13.91 0.03 -15.38
C LEU A 135 -15.16 -0.10 -16.24
N GLU A 136 -16.29 0.44 -15.79
CA GLU A 136 -17.57 0.38 -16.51
C GLU A 136 -17.48 1.13 -17.86
N ASN A 137 -16.78 2.27 -17.89
CA ASN A 137 -16.57 3.06 -19.09
C ASN A 137 -15.33 2.64 -19.91
N LYS A 138 -14.53 1.69 -19.38
CA LYS A 138 -13.25 1.22 -19.95
C LYS A 138 -12.24 2.34 -20.22
N LYS A 139 -12.37 3.47 -19.52
CA LYS A 139 -11.58 4.68 -19.78
C LYS A 139 -11.40 5.48 -18.49
N PRO A 140 -10.17 5.90 -18.14
CA PRO A 140 -9.94 6.82 -17.04
C PRO A 140 -10.47 8.20 -17.39
N PHE A 141 -10.90 8.93 -16.36
CA PHE A 141 -11.31 10.33 -16.47
C PHE A 141 -10.86 11.10 -15.23
N THR A 142 -10.85 12.42 -15.33
CA THR A 142 -10.58 13.37 -14.23
C THR A 142 -11.80 14.24 -13.95
N LEU A 143 -11.79 14.97 -12.83
CA LEU A 143 -12.86 15.88 -12.43
C LEU A 143 -12.31 17.30 -12.31
N LYS A 144 -11.94 17.90 -13.44
CA LYS A 144 -11.42 19.27 -13.46
C LYS A 144 -12.58 20.25 -13.29
N ASP A 145 -12.52 21.06 -12.23
CA ASP A 145 -13.57 22.02 -11.87
C ASP A 145 -14.96 21.37 -11.68
N GLY A 146 -14.99 20.09 -11.28
CA GLY A 146 -16.22 19.31 -11.11
C GLY A 146 -16.79 18.71 -12.40
N GLU A 147 -16.16 18.94 -13.55
CA GLU A 147 -16.57 18.38 -14.83
C GLU A 147 -15.72 17.17 -15.24
N ARG A 148 -16.39 16.14 -15.76
CA ARG A 148 -15.73 14.93 -16.26
C ARG A 148 -14.91 15.24 -17.51
N GLN A 149 -13.63 14.90 -17.49
CA GLN A 149 -12.73 14.96 -18.65
C GLN A 149 -12.11 13.59 -18.89
N ASP A 150 -12.48 12.96 -20.01
CA ASP A 150 -11.93 11.66 -20.38
C ASP A 150 -10.44 11.78 -20.74
N ILE A 151 -9.64 10.85 -20.22
CA ILE A 151 -8.20 10.75 -20.53
C ILE A 151 -8.01 9.68 -21.61
N ASP A 152 -7.26 10.02 -22.66
CA ASP A 152 -6.95 9.09 -23.74
C ASP A 152 -5.91 8.05 -23.31
N ALA A 153 -6.34 7.10 -22.50
CA ALA A 153 -5.52 6.02 -22.00
C ALA A 153 -6.34 4.75 -21.78
N VAL A 154 -5.67 3.61 -21.86
CA VAL A 154 -6.28 2.30 -21.61
C VAL A 154 -6.05 1.88 -20.17
N ILE A 155 -7.06 1.28 -19.56
CA ILE A 155 -6.92 0.61 -18.26
C ILE A 155 -6.27 -0.75 -18.49
N THR A 156 -5.05 -0.93 -17.97
CA THR A 156 -4.35 -2.21 -18.11
C THR A 156 -5.01 -3.32 -17.29
N VAL A 157 -4.71 -4.59 -17.62
CA VAL A 157 -5.15 -5.75 -16.83
C VAL A 157 -4.71 -5.64 -15.36
N SER A 158 -3.50 -5.15 -15.12
CA SER A 158 -2.97 -4.94 -13.76
C SER A 158 -3.78 -3.87 -13.00
N ASN A 159 -4.09 -2.76 -13.65
CA ASN A 159 -4.95 -1.71 -13.08
C ASN A 159 -6.34 -2.27 -12.76
N LYS A 160 -6.94 -2.98 -13.71
CA LYS A 160 -8.26 -3.62 -13.55
C LYS A 160 -8.29 -4.51 -12.30
N HIS A 161 -7.33 -5.42 -12.16
CA HIS A 161 -7.27 -6.33 -11.00
C HIS A 161 -7.08 -5.58 -9.69
N THR A 162 -6.28 -4.52 -9.69
CA THR A 162 -6.05 -3.71 -8.49
C THR A 162 -7.30 -2.92 -8.10
N ILE A 163 -8.03 -2.37 -9.08
CA ILE A 163 -9.31 -1.67 -8.85
C ILE A 163 -10.35 -2.63 -8.25
N LEU A 164 -10.51 -3.82 -8.82
CA LEU A 164 -11.47 -4.81 -8.31
C LEU A 164 -11.17 -5.20 -6.85
N LYS A 165 -9.90 -5.44 -6.52
CA LYS A 165 -9.48 -5.72 -5.14
C LYS A 165 -9.79 -4.57 -4.18
N LYS A 166 -9.66 -3.32 -4.63
CA LYS A 166 -9.99 -2.14 -3.81
C LYS A 166 -11.49 -2.00 -3.59
N ILE A 167 -12.28 -2.17 -4.64
CA ILE A 167 -13.75 -2.13 -4.54
C ILE A 167 -14.24 -3.22 -3.58
N ALA A 168 -13.65 -4.42 -3.62
CA ALA A 168 -13.99 -5.52 -2.72
C ALA A 168 -13.81 -5.21 -1.22
N THR A 169 -13.02 -4.18 -0.87
CA THR A 169 -12.87 -3.76 0.53
C THR A 169 -14.03 -2.88 1.03
N SER A 170 -14.87 -2.35 0.14
CA SER A 170 -16.01 -1.47 0.46
C SER A 170 -17.29 -2.29 0.67
N VAL A 171 -17.94 -2.13 1.82
CA VAL A 171 -19.25 -2.73 2.08
C VAL A 171 -20.30 -2.22 1.10
N GLU A 172 -20.27 -0.93 0.80
CA GLU A 172 -21.24 -0.26 -0.07
C GLU A 172 -21.14 -0.76 -1.51
N LEU A 173 -19.91 -0.88 -2.03
CA LEU A 173 -19.68 -1.22 -3.43
C LEU A 173 -19.58 -2.74 -3.68
N SER A 174 -19.31 -3.54 -2.65
CA SER A 174 -19.20 -5.00 -2.75
C SER A 174 -20.52 -5.75 -2.48
N GLY A 175 -21.66 -5.04 -2.52
CA GLY A 175 -22.98 -5.60 -2.25
C GLY A 175 -23.57 -6.45 -3.38
N GLN A 176 -24.90 -6.43 -3.51
CA GLN A 176 -25.64 -7.19 -4.53
C GLN A 176 -25.15 -6.85 -5.94
N GLY A 177 -24.86 -7.86 -6.76
CA GLY A 177 -24.38 -7.67 -8.13
C GLY A 177 -22.85 -7.53 -8.27
N PHE A 178 -22.11 -7.41 -7.16
CA PHE A 178 -20.65 -7.24 -7.23
C PHE A 178 -19.96 -8.47 -7.81
N LYS A 179 -20.43 -9.68 -7.49
CA LYS A 179 -19.86 -10.91 -8.04
C LYS A 179 -20.04 -10.97 -9.56
N GLU A 180 -21.23 -10.65 -10.05
CA GLU A 180 -21.53 -10.58 -11.48
C GLU A 180 -20.69 -9.51 -12.16
N PHE A 181 -20.50 -8.35 -11.51
CA PHE A 181 -19.61 -7.29 -11.98
C PHE A 181 -18.17 -7.79 -12.12
N VAL A 182 -17.60 -8.40 -11.07
CA VAL A 182 -16.24 -8.98 -11.08
C VAL A 182 -16.08 -9.97 -12.23
N GLU A 183 -17.02 -10.89 -12.39
CA GLU A 183 -16.94 -11.89 -13.46
C GLU A 183 -17.05 -11.26 -14.86
N SER A 184 -17.89 -10.24 -15.04
CA SER A 184 -17.94 -9.49 -16.30
C SER A 184 -16.59 -8.85 -16.65
N GLN A 185 -15.89 -8.30 -15.65
CA GLN A 185 -14.58 -7.66 -15.84
C GLN A 185 -13.46 -8.68 -16.11
N LEU A 186 -13.48 -9.81 -15.38
CA LEU A 186 -12.43 -10.84 -15.44
C LEU A 186 -12.58 -11.80 -16.64
N SER A 187 -13.79 -12.01 -17.14
CA SER A 187 -14.03 -12.89 -18.30
C SER A 187 -13.37 -12.39 -19.59
N GLU A 188 -13.07 -11.09 -19.67
CA GLU A 188 -12.32 -10.50 -20.79
C GLU A 188 -10.84 -10.89 -20.76
N ASP A 189 -10.30 -11.31 -19.61
CA ASP A 189 -8.87 -11.56 -19.40
C ASP A 189 -8.50 -13.02 -19.69
N THR A 190 -8.62 -13.45 -20.95
CA THR A 190 -8.50 -14.87 -21.33
C THR A 190 -7.07 -15.42 -21.40
N LYS A 191 -6.05 -14.56 -21.36
CA LYS A 191 -4.65 -14.95 -21.62
C LYS A 191 -3.94 -15.62 -20.44
N ASN A 192 -4.39 -15.41 -19.20
CA ASN A 192 -3.70 -15.92 -18.02
C ASN A 192 -4.70 -16.33 -16.94
N VAL A 193 -5.20 -17.55 -17.04
CA VAL A 193 -6.20 -18.13 -16.13
C VAL A 193 -5.72 -18.13 -14.67
N ASP A 194 -4.44 -18.41 -14.43
CA ASP A 194 -3.88 -18.42 -13.07
C ASP A 194 -3.87 -17.03 -12.44
N LEU A 195 -3.59 -15.98 -13.22
CA LEU A 195 -3.64 -14.60 -12.72
C LEU A 195 -5.08 -14.20 -12.38
N VAL A 196 -6.05 -14.57 -13.22
CA VAL A 196 -7.47 -14.31 -12.97
C VAL A 196 -7.94 -15.04 -11.71
N ASN A 197 -7.57 -16.31 -11.53
CA ASN A 197 -7.92 -17.09 -10.33
C ASN A 197 -7.32 -16.47 -9.06
N ARG A 198 -6.05 -16.03 -9.11
CA ARG A 198 -5.43 -15.31 -8.00
C ARG A 198 -6.11 -13.97 -7.72
N CYS A 199 -6.58 -13.27 -8.74
CA CYS A 199 -7.38 -12.06 -8.57
C CYS A 199 -8.69 -12.35 -7.84
N ARG A 200 -9.42 -13.41 -8.22
CA ARG A 200 -10.64 -13.86 -7.50
C ARG A 200 -10.37 -14.16 -6.04
N LEU A 201 -9.30 -14.90 -5.75
CA LEU A 201 -8.90 -15.19 -4.36
C LEU A 201 -8.58 -13.92 -3.58
N SER A 202 -7.89 -12.96 -4.20
CA SER A 202 -7.59 -11.67 -3.55
C SER A 202 -8.89 -10.89 -3.26
N ILE A 203 -9.84 -10.90 -4.19
CA ILE A 203 -11.15 -10.21 -4.05
C ILE A 203 -11.96 -10.86 -2.93
N GLU A 204 -12.04 -12.19 -2.89
CA GLU A 204 -12.71 -12.92 -1.83
C GLU A 204 -12.05 -12.63 -0.47
N ALA A 205 -10.72 -12.68 -0.40
CA ALA A 205 -9.98 -12.37 0.82
C ALA A 205 -10.13 -10.90 1.24
N ALA A 206 -10.37 -9.97 0.31
CA ALA A 206 -10.62 -8.55 0.58
C ALA A 206 -12.03 -8.26 1.11
N ALA A 207 -13.00 -9.15 0.84
CA ALA A 207 -14.41 -8.94 1.17
C ALA A 207 -14.62 -8.60 2.64
N TYR A 208 -15.59 -7.72 2.91
CA TYR A 208 -16.01 -7.39 4.27
C TYR A 208 -16.87 -8.54 4.84
N ASP A 209 -16.24 -9.64 5.22
CA ASP A 209 -16.92 -10.83 5.74
C ASP A 209 -16.02 -11.54 6.77
N LYS A 210 -16.46 -11.53 8.04
CA LYS A 210 -15.71 -12.12 9.17
C LYS A 210 -15.45 -13.61 9.00
N ASP A 211 -16.39 -14.36 8.45
CA ASP A 211 -16.26 -15.81 8.32
C ASP A 211 -15.27 -16.14 7.21
N VAL A 212 -15.30 -15.39 6.10
CA VAL A 212 -14.30 -15.50 5.04
C VAL A 212 -12.91 -15.16 5.55
N LYS A 213 -12.76 -14.08 6.32
CA LYS A 213 -11.46 -13.72 6.91
C LYS A 213 -10.93 -14.82 7.83
N ASN A 214 -11.76 -15.32 8.73
CA ASN A 214 -11.36 -16.38 9.67
C ASN A 214 -10.97 -17.67 8.94
N ARG A 215 -11.75 -18.09 7.94
CA ARG A 215 -11.42 -19.27 7.13
C ARG A 215 -10.07 -19.11 6.44
N PHE A 216 -9.80 -17.98 5.80
CA PHE A 216 -8.49 -17.76 5.17
C PHE A 216 -7.36 -17.66 6.18
N MET A 217 -7.61 -17.09 7.36
CA MET A 217 -6.65 -17.04 8.45
C MET A 217 -6.31 -18.45 8.95
N ASP A 218 -7.30 -19.33 9.12
CA ASP A 218 -7.12 -20.75 9.45
C ASP A 218 -6.27 -21.46 8.40
N GLU A 219 -6.57 -21.28 7.11
CA GLU A 219 -5.83 -21.89 6.01
C GLU A 219 -4.35 -21.41 5.95
N LEU A 220 -4.12 -20.12 6.17
CA LEU A 220 -2.79 -19.52 6.09
C LEU A 220 -1.92 -19.86 7.31
N LEU A 221 -2.51 -19.93 8.52
CA LEU A 221 -1.78 -20.23 9.76
C LEU A 221 -1.69 -21.72 10.10
N ALA A 222 -2.42 -22.59 9.39
CA ALA A 222 -2.31 -24.04 9.57
C ALA A 222 -0.86 -24.56 9.42
N ALA A 223 -0.56 -25.71 10.02
CA ALA A 223 0.74 -26.36 9.85
C ALA A 223 1.05 -26.71 8.37
N LYS A 224 0.02 -26.92 7.54
CA LYS A 224 0.11 -27.13 6.10
C LYS A 224 -1.03 -26.40 5.39
N CYS A 225 -0.78 -25.87 4.19
CA CYS A 225 -1.82 -25.37 3.29
C CYS A 225 -1.78 -26.14 1.97
N GLU A 226 -2.93 -26.57 1.48
CA GLU A 226 -3.02 -27.28 0.19
C GLU A 226 -2.97 -26.32 -1.02
N ARG A 227 -3.06 -25.01 -0.79
CA ARG A 227 -2.96 -24.01 -1.85
C ARG A 227 -1.52 -23.80 -2.28
N SER A 228 -1.33 -23.43 -3.55
CA SER A 228 -0.03 -22.99 -4.03
C SER A 228 0.47 -21.77 -3.24
N ILE A 229 1.78 -21.59 -3.14
CA ILE A 229 2.38 -20.39 -2.53
C ILE A 229 1.88 -19.08 -3.18
N TRP A 230 1.55 -19.10 -4.46
CA TRP A 230 1.05 -17.94 -5.19
C TRP A 230 -0.39 -17.58 -4.82
N ASP A 231 -1.22 -18.59 -4.55
CA ASP A 231 -2.58 -18.40 -4.04
C ASP A 231 -2.55 -17.90 -2.60
N GLN A 232 -1.67 -18.47 -1.77
CA GLN A 232 -1.46 -18.01 -0.39
C GLN A 232 -1.05 -16.53 -0.36
N ARG A 233 -0.11 -16.12 -1.22
CA ARG A 233 0.28 -14.70 -1.38
C ARG A 233 -0.87 -13.81 -1.83
N ALA A 234 -1.69 -14.28 -2.77
CA ALA A 234 -2.82 -13.53 -3.28
C ALA A 234 -3.88 -13.28 -2.19
N ILE A 235 -4.18 -14.30 -1.36
CA ILE A 235 -5.09 -14.19 -0.22
C ILE A 235 -4.51 -13.25 0.84
N ALA A 236 -3.28 -13.52 1.28
CA ALA A 236 -2.70 -12.83 2.41
C ALA A 236 -2.51 -11.33 2.15
N ALA A 237 -2.15 -10.94 0.91
CA ALA A 237 -1.95 -9.55 0.52
C ALA A 237 -3.20 -8.65 0.66
N THR A 238 -4.40 -9.22 0.71
CA THR A 238 -5.66 -8.47 0.84
C THR A 238 -6.50 -8.89 2.03
N LEU A 239 -6.01 -9.78 2.89
CA LEU A 239 -6.76 -10.31 4.02
C LEU A 239 -7.05 -9.25 5.08
N MET A 240 -6.06 -8.39 5.39
CA MET A 240 -6.15 -7.40 6.46
C MET A 240 -6.11 -5.95 5.96
N PRO A 241 -7.11 -5.48 5.20
CA PRO A 241 -7.17 -4.09 4.78
C PRO A 241 -7.45 -3.19 6.00
N THR A 242 -6.70 -2.09 6.12
CA THR A 242 -6.82 -1.16 7.26
C THR A 242 -8.17 -0.44 7.33
N CYS A 243 -8.84 -0.26 6.20
CA CYS A 243 -10.19 0.30 6.14
C CYS A 243 -11.27 -0.61 6.73
N GLN A 244 -10.94 -1.85 7.09
CA GLN A 244 -11.84 -2.81 7.73
C GLN A 244 -11.38 -3.14 9.16
N SER A 245 -10.71 -2.21 9.84
CA SER A 245 -10.08 -2.40 11.15
C SER A 245 -10.99 -3.14 12.16
N GLU A 246 -12.27 -2.79 12.19
CA GLU A 246 -13.27 -3.40 13.08
C GLU A 246 -13.43 -4.92 12.97
N ILE A 247 -13.15 -5.52 11.79
CA ILE A 247 -13.24 -6.98 11.60
C ILE A 247 -11.87 -7.66 11.51
N VAL A 248 -10.81 -6.91 11.20
CA VAL A 248 -9.45 -7.48 11.02
C VAL A 248 -8.55 -7.35 12.24
N LEU A 249 -8.80 -6.39 13.14
CA LEU A 249 -8.03 -6.26 14.39
C LEU A 249 -8.04 -7.53 15.24
N PRO A 250 -9.14 -8.30 15.38
CA PRO A 250 -9.11 -9.60 16.07
C PRO A 250 -8.16 -10.63 15.45
N LEU A 251 -7.84 -10.52 14.16
CA LEU A 251 -6.91 -11.42 13.47
C LEU A 251 -5.45 -11.10 13.83
N VAL A 252 -5.15 -9.89 14.32
CA VAL A 252 -3.82 -9.52 14.80
C VAL A 252 -3.40 -10.43 15.96
N ASP A 253 -4.30 -10.69 16.91
CA ASP A 253 -3.99 -11.59 18.02
C ASP A 253 -3.75 -13.03 17.54
N ARG A 254 -4.49 -13.47 16.52
CA ARG A 254 -4.25 -14.78 15.89
C ARG A 254 -2.87 -14.90 15.28
N PHE A 255 -2.38 -13.85 14.61
CA PHE A 255 -1.01 -13.82 14.10
C PHE A 255 0.00 -14.12 15.22
N PHE A 256 -0.06 -13.39 16.35
CA PHE A 256 0.90 -13.61 17.44
C PHE A 256 0.76 -14.98 18.12
N ASN A 257 -0.45 -15.53 18.18
CA ASN A 257 -0.70 -16.82 18.81
C ASN A 257 -0.26 -18.03 17.95
N GLU A 258 -0.26 -17.88 16.62
CA GLU A 258 -0.18 -19.03 15.71
C GLU A 258 1.00 -18.96 14.72
N ILE A 259 1.67 -17.81 14.54
CA ILE A 259 2.77 -17.67 13.56
C ILE A 259 3.94 -18.64 13.81
N GLU A 260 4.15 -19.04 15.06
CA GLU A 260 5.14 -20.05 15.42
C GLU A 260 4.86 -21.40 14.72
N VAL A 261 3.59 -21.80 14.62
CA VAL A 261 3.18 -23.05 13.97
C VAL A 261 3.61 -23.03 12.50
N VAL A 262 3.44 -21.90 11.82
CA VAL A 262 3.88 -21.72 10.43
C VAL A 262 5.39 -21.87 10.32
N PHE A 263 6.16 -21.21 11.19
CA PHE A 263 7.63 -21.25 11.11
C PHE A 263 8.23 -22.61 11.44
N LYS A 264 7.58 -23.39 12.31
CA LYS A 264 7.99 -24.75 12.69
C LYS A 264 7.67 -25.79 11.61
N ASN A 265 6.54 -25.64 10.90
CA ASN A 265 6.01 -26.72 10.06
C ASN A 265 6.10 -26.46 8.55
N ARG A 266 6.28 -25.21 8.10
CA ARG A 266 6.30 -24.86 6.68
C ARG A 266 7.69 -24.61 6.12
N LEU A 267 7.82 -24.75 4.80
CA LEU A 267 9.05 -24.43 4.10
C LEU A 267 9.35 -22.94 4.18
N ARG A 268 10.64 -22.59 4.06
CA ARG A 268 11.12 -21.21 4.19
C ARG A 268 10.34 -20.22 3.32
N ASP A 269 10.17 -20.53 2.04
CA ASP A 269 9.52 -19.60 1.10
C ASP A 269 8.04 -19.38 1.46
N GLU A 270 7.36 -20.41 1.99
CA GLU A 270 5.97 -20.33 2.41
C GLU A 270 5.82 -19.49 3.67
N ARG A 271 6.61 -19.78 4.72
CA ARG A 271 6.55 -19.01 5.97
C ARG A 271 6.96 -17.56 5.78
N ASP A 272 7.96 -17.27 4.93
CA ASP A 272 8.39 -15.91 4.64
C ASP A 272 7.30 -15.15 3.88
N ALA A 273 6.61 -15.81 2.94
CA ALA A 273 5.48 -15.22 2.21
C ALA A 273 4.28 -14.93 3.12
N ILE A 274 3.94 -15.86 4.03
CA ILE A 274 2.84 -15.70 4.99
C ILE A 274 3.17 -14.61 5.99
N TYR A 275 4.39 -14.61 6.55
CA TYR A 275 4.84 -13.56 7.47
C TYR A 275 4.72 -12.19 6.82
N PHE A 276 5.34 -11.98 5.64
CA PHE A 276 5.33 -10.68 4.97
C PHE A 276 3.92 -10.14 4.70
N ALA A 277 2.97 -11.02 4.40
CA ALA A 277 1.63 -10.62 4.04
C ALA A 277 0.67 -10.50 5.24
N LEU A 278 0.93 -11.25 6.33
CA LEU A 278 0.12 -11.20 7.55
C LEU A 278 0.74 -10.37 8.69
N ASP A 279 1.95 -9.84 8.50
CA ASP A 279 2.60 -8.96 9.46
C ASP A 279 1.69 -7.75 9.77
N PRO A 280 1.22 -7.56 11.01
CA PRO A 280 0.25 -6.51 11.35
C PRO A 280 0.84 -5.09 11.43
N THR A 281 2.06 -4.85 10.93
CA THR A 281 2.78 -3.57 11.11
C THR A 281 2.04 -2.35 10.57
N GLN A 282 1.12 -2.50 9.62
CA GLN A 282 0.23 -1.41 9.20
C GLN A 282 -0.65 -0.82 10.32
N PHE A 283 -0.86 -1.55 11.42
CA PHE A 283 -1.62 -1.11 12.59
C PHE A 283 -0.70 -0.53 13.67
N ALA A 284 0.43 0.09 13.26
CA ALA A 284 1.48 0.56 14.15
C ALA A 284 0.95 1.36 15.36
N SER A 285 1.18 0.80 16.55
CA SER A 285 0.86 1.35 17.86
C SER A 285 1.90 0.88 18.89
N GLU A 286 1.96 1.55 20.05
CA GLU A 286 2.81 1.12 21.16
C GLU A 286 2.40 -0.26 21.70
N GLU A 287 1.10 -0.56 21.73
CA GLU A 287 0.59 -1.88 22.11
C GLU A 287 1.09 -2.96 21.16
N LEU A 288 1.01 -2.70 19.85
CA LEU A 288 1.48 -3.65 18.85
C LEU A 288 2.99 -3.88 18.98
N LEU A 289 3.77 -2.81 19.14
CA LEU A 289 5.21 -2.90 19.38
C LEU A 289 5.54 -3.77 20.59
N GLN A 290 4.77 -3.64 21.68
CA GLN A 290 4.93 -4.49 22.85
C GLN A 290 4.61 -5.96 22.56
N LYS A 291 3.55 -6.26 21.80
CA LYS A 291 3.22 -7.65 21.38
C LYS A 291 4.37 -8.32 20.63
N TYR A 292 5.09 -7.61 19.75
CA TYR A 292 6.27 -8.15 19.09
C TYR A 292 7.40 -8.46 20.09
N LYS A 293 7.71 -7.52 20.99
CA LYS A 293 8.76 -7.70 22.00
C LYS A 293 8.45 -8.88 22.91
N ASP A 294 7.23 -8.96 23.40
CA ASP A 294 6.75 -10.06 24.25
C ASP A 294 6.85 -11.42 23.54
N LEU A 295 6.58 -11.46 22.23
CA LEU A 295 6.75 -12.69 21.46
C LEU A 295 8.23 -13.06 21.35
N VAL A 296 9.12 -12.12 20.99
CA VAL A 296 10.56 -12.38 20.90
C VAL A 296 11.13 -12.91 22.23
N GLU A 297 10.71 -12.36 23.37
CA GLU A 297 11.17 -12.81 24.70
C GLU A 297 10.72 -14.24 25.06
N LYS A 298 9.61 -14.72 24.49
CA LYS A 298 9.08 -16.07 24.76
C LYS A 298 9.69 -17.16 23.87
N LEU A 299 10.27 -16.78 22.73
CA LEU A 299 10.80 -17.72 21.75
C LEU A 299 12.18 -18.25 22.14
N ASP A 300 12.48 -19.50 21.78
CA ASP A 300 13.81 -20.08 21.93
C ASP A 300 14.76 -19.53 20.85
N PRO A 301 15.87 -18.85 21.22
CA PRO A 301 16.79 -18.24 20.26
C PRO A 301 17.44 -19.20 19.27
N GLU A 302 17.67 -20.45 19.68
CA GLU A 302 18.35 -21.45 18.87
C GLU A 302 17.36 -22.16 17.93
N GLU A 303 16.18 -22.52 18.43
CA GLU A 303 15.17 -23.22 17.62
C GLU A 303 14.45 -22.26 16.65
N GLN A 304 14.24 -21.00 17.04
CA GLN A 304 13.34 -20.06 16.35
C GLN A 304 14.04 -18.83 15.78
N LYS A 305 15.36 -18.93 15.56
CA LYS A 305 16.21 -17.86 15.02
C LYS A 305 15.62 -17.13 13.81
N SER A 306 15.02 -17.86 12.86
CA SER A 306 14.44 -17.27 11.65
C SER A 306 13.20 -16.41 11.93
N LEU A 307 12.37 -16.80 12.90
CA LEU A 307 11.19 -16.03 13.29
C LEU A 307 11.61 -14.81 14.11
N ILE A 308 12.54 -14.98 15.05
CA ILE A 308 13.11 -13.88 15.85
C ILE A 308 13.72 -12.80 14.96
N ALA A 309 14.47 -13.18 13.92
CA ALA A 309 15.03 -12.22 12.96
C ALA A 309 13.93 -11.39 12.30
N LYS A 310 12.84 -12.02 11.85
CA LYS A 310 11.71 -11.35 11.22
C LYS A 310 10.96 -10.43 12.19
N LEU A 311 10.70 -10.89 13.41
CA LEU A 311 10.08 -10.08 14.45
C LEU A 311 10.93 -8.84 14.79
N ASN A 312 12.25 -8.97 14.83
CA ASN A 312 13.15 -7.85 15.06
C ASN A 312 13.14 -6.84 13.89
N GLU A 313 13.06 -7.30 12.64
CA GLU A 313 12.85 -6.43 11.47
C GLU A 313 11.54 -5.62 11.63
N SER A 314 10.45 -6.27 12.05
CA SER A 314 9.16 -5.60 12.30
C SER A 314 9.21 -4.65 13.50
N ILE A 315 9.91 -4.99 14.59
CA ILE A 315 10.14 -4.09 15.75
C ILE A 315 10.87 -2.81 15.31
N GLU A 316 11.93 -2.95 14.51
CA GLU A 316 12.68 -1.82 13.99
C GLU A 316 11.79 -0.93 13.11
N SER A 317 11.04 -1.55 12.20
CA SER A 317 10.10 -0.87 11.30
C SER A 317 9.03 -0.09 12.09
N LEU A 318 8.38 -0.74 13.07
CA LEU A 318 7.37 -0.12 13.93
C LEU A 318 7.94 1.05 14.75
N THR A 319 9.13 0.89 15.30
CA THR A 319 9.80 1.95 16.06
C THR A 319 9.99 3.20 15.20
N LYS A 320 10.41 3.02 13.94
CA LYS A 320 10.58 4.13 13.01
C LYS A 320 9.24 4.73 12.56
N MET A 321 8.22 3.91 12.30
CA MET A 321 6.87 4.39 11.97
C MET A 321 6.29 5.26 13.09
N LEU A 322 6.41 4.82 14.35
CA LEU A 322 5.95 5.57 15.52
C LEU A 322 6.72 6.89 15.70
N ALA A 323 8.05 6.87 15.51
CA ALA A 323 8.86 8.08 15.52
C ALA A 323 8.43 9.08 14.43
N ALA A 324 8.18 8.60 13.21
CA ALA A 324 7.73 9.46 12.10
C ALA A 324 6.34 10.06 12.36
N LYS A 325 5.40 9.27 12.89
CA LYS A 325 4.06 9.75 13.28
C LYS A 325 4.14 10.81 14.38
N LYS A 326 5.03 10.62 15.37
CA LYS A 326 5.28 11.61 16.42
C LYS A 326 5.81 12.92 15.85
N LEU A 327 6.85 12.85 15.00
CA LEU A 327 7.40 14.05 14.34
C LEU A 327 6.35 14.81 13.54
N TYR A 328 5.48 14.09 12.83
CA TYR A 328 4.38 14.69 12.08
C TYR A 328 3.45 15.51 12.99
N ALA A 329 3.07 14.96 14.14
CA ALA A 329 2.18 15.63 15.10
C ALA A 329 2.83 16.84 15.78
N GLU A 330 4.17 16.89 15.88
CA GLU A 330 4.91 18.02 16.48
C GLU A 330 5.12 19.20 15.51
N THR A 331 4.84 19.01 14.21
CA THR A 331 5.21 19.95 13.14
C THR A 331 4.02 20.52 12.35
N ILE A 332 2.79 20.17 12.76
CA ILE A 332 1.52 20.74 12.27
C ILE A 332 0.89 21.54 13.40
#